data_AF-A0A0C9RET8-F1
#
_entry.id   AF-A0A0C9RET8-F1
#
_cell.length_a   1.000
_cell.length_b   1.000
_cell.length_c   1.000
_cell.angle_alpha   90.00
_cell.angle_beta   90.00
_cell.angle_gamma   90.00
#
_symmetry.space_group_name_H-M   'P 1'
#
loop_
_entity.id
_entity.type
_entity.pdbx_description
1 polymer ?
#
loop_
_entity_poly.entity_id
_entity_poly.type
_entity_poly.pdbx_seq_one_letter_code
_entity_poly.pdbx_strand_id
1 'polypeptide(L)'
;MRSEMNFMKSVSVNNVKSGDAMQLNNVEVLYTKVQRVYVKPQHKEERQKDLRVNVEIHSGISPVCQKNLCVLLADDEDPCFLYSLLINDEDFKILKAQQGLLVDFDNFATQLICLLEQCNVSCPGASKGPPKFLLLLAEENSDWIFKLVETNNFKHLCHLSLSIAPASDNDIKTHMAMKIKKLKEDLGNRNREAVGLETRLNALNEDFESKVREYEQLEQRFLADRSQLQMTASHQLSIEKERLAQAKLEWQKVSELEKNRAGTSPE
;
A
#
# COMPACT_ATOMS: atom_id res chain seq x y z
N MET A 1 -23.05 12.61 65.87
CA MET A 1 -21.90 13.00 65.02
C MET A 1 -22.17 12.45 63.63
N ARG A 2 -22.42 13.35 62.67
CA ARG A 2 -22.80 13.03 61.29
C ARG A 2 -21.55 12.65 60.51
N SER A 3 -21.60 11.55 59.77
CA SER A 3 -20.56 11.12 58.83
C SER A 3 -20.95 11.62 57.44
N GLU A 4 -20.13 12.52 56.89
CA GLU A 4 -20.30 13.08 55.55
C GLU A 4 -19.70 12.11 54.52
N MET A 5 -20.55 11.61 53.61
CA MET A 5 -20.14 10.91 52.41
C MET A 5 -19.72 11.92 51.35
N ASN A 6 -18.46 11.88 50.93
CA ASN A 6 -17.94 12.66 49.82
C ASN A 6 -18.49 12.10 48.50
N PHE A 7 -19.54 12.76 47.98
CA PHE A 7 -19.99 12.60 46.60
C PHE A 7 -18.96 13.26 45.66
N MET A 8 -18.23 12.45 44.89
CA MET A 8 -17.54 12.90 43.68
C MET A 8 -18.60 13.39 42.70
N LYS A 9 -18.68 14.72 42.51
CA LYS A 9 -19.47 15.34 41.46
C LYS A 9 -18.74 15.14 40.13
N SER A 10 -19.24 14.24 39.29
CA SER A 10 -18.93 14.23 37.86
C SER A 10 -19.46 15.52 37.25
N VAL A 11 -18.56 16.33 36.68
CA VAL A 11 -18.94 17.53 35.94
C VAL A 11 -19.52 17.08 34.60
N SER A 12 -20.84 17.09 34.49
CA SER A 12 -21.54 17.00 33.21
C SER A 12 -21.26 18.27 32.41
N VAL A 13 -20.49 18.15 31.34
CA VAL A 13 -20.32 19.23 30.36
C VAL A 13 -21.58 19.26 29.51
N ASN A 14 -22.48 20.20 29.84
CA ASN A 14 -23.73 20.40 29.12
C ASN A 14 -23.52 21.08 27.75
N ASN A 15 -24.20 20.54 26.75
CA ASN A 15 -24.74 21.17 25.53
C ASN A 15 -23.85 22.16 24.77
N VAL A 16 -23.16 21.64 23.75
CA VAL A 16 -22.76 22.45 22.59
C VAL A 16 -23.94 22.57 21.64
N LYS A 17 -24.24 23.82 21.30
CA LYS A 17 -25.31 24.25 20.41
C LYS A 17 -25.18 23.57 19.04
N SER A 18 -26.25 22.95 18.57
CA SER A 18 -26.47 22.67 17.14
C SER A 18 -26.39 23.98 16.36
N GLY A 19 -25.36 24.17 15.54
CA GLY A 19 -25.26 25.36 14.72
C GLY A 19 -23.86 25.74 14.25
N ASP A 20 -23.01 24.77 13.93
CA ASP A 20 -21.95 25.03 12.96
C ASP A 20 -21.83 23.80 12.07
N ALA A 21 -22.44 23.88 10.90
CA ALA A 21 -22.20 22.91 9.84
C ALA A 21 -20.69 22.93 9.57
N MET A 22 -20.05 21.76 9.71
CA MET A 22 -18.66 21.51 9.35
C MET A 22 -18.36 21.99 7.92
N GLN A 23 -18.05 23.28 7.73
CA GLN A 23 -17.43 23.81 6.52
C GLN A 23 -15.94 23.47 6.56
N LEU A 24 -15.66 22.17 6.48
CA LEU A 24 -14.33 21.59 6.51
C LEU A 24 -13.72 21.62 5.11
N ASN A 25 -13.16 22.76 4.72
CA ASN A 25 -12.44 22.83 3.45
C ASN A 25 -10.97 22.38 3.59
N ASN A 26 -10.40 22.37 4.80
CA ASN A 26 -9.04 21.89 5.09
C ASN A 26 -9.06 20.82 6.20
N VAL A 27 -9.22 19.56 5.79
CA VAL A 27 -9.04 18.38 6.64
C VAL A 27 -7.71 17.73 6.29
N GLU A 28 -6.80 17.69 7.25
CA GLU A 28 -5.54 16.96 7.13
C GLU A 28 -5.65 15.65 7.92
N VAL A 29 -5.54 14.51 7.23
CA VAL A 29 -5.55 13.19 7.87
C VAL A 29 -4.13 12.85 8.30
N LEU A 30 -3.88 12.85 9.62
CA LEU A 30 -2.57 12.52 10.18
C LEU A 30 -2.37 11.01 10.38
N TYR A 31 -3.47 10.30 10.65
CA TYR A 31 -3.45 8.86 10.91
C TYR A 31 -4.74 8.23 10.41
N THR A 32 -4.61 7.09 9.72
CA THR A 32 -5.76 6.26 9.32
C THR A 32 -5.32 4.79 9.28
N LYS A 33 -5.84 3.97 10.19
CA LYS A 33 -5.60 2.51 10.20
C LYS A 33 -6.82 1.76 10.70
N VAL A 34 -7.03 0.56 10.16
CA VAL A 34 -8.00 -0.40 10.70
C VAL A 34 -7.35 -1.11 11.88
N GLN A 35 -8.00 -1.06 13.05
CA GLN A 35 -7.51 -1.65 14.28
C GLN A 35 -8.61 -2.39 15.01
N ARG A 36 -8.23 -3.43 15.74
CA ARG A 36 -9.11 -4.21 16.60
C ARG A 36 -9.51 -3.38 17.83
N VAL A 37 -10.78 -3.01 17.92
CA VAL A 37 -11.38 -2.26 19.03
C VAL A 37 -12.37 -3.17 19.77
N TYR A 38 -12.28 -3.20 21.09
CA TYR A 38 -13.22 -3.86 21.98
C TYR A 38 -14.36 -2.89 22.26
N VAL A 39 -15.58 -3.23 21.89
CA VAL A 39 -16.76 -2.38 22.04
C VAL A 39 -17.65 -2.96 23.13
N LYS A 40 -17.89 -2.18 24.20
CA LYS A 40 -18.65 -2.60 25.37
C LYS A 40 -19.81 -1.62 25.67
N PRO A 41 -21.00 -1.87 25.10
CA PRO A 41 -22.21 -1.10 25.44
C PRO A 41 -22.68 -1.41 26.88
N GLN A 42 -23.42 -0.48 27.50
CA GLN A 42 -23.75 -0.55 28.94
C GLN A 42 -24.51 -1.82 29.35
N HIS A 43 -25.32 -2.38 28.44
CA HIS A 43 -26.17 -3.55 28.70
C HIS A 43 -25.95 -4.69 27.70
N LYS A 44 -24.83 -4.71 26.98
CA LYS A 44 -24.52 -5.75 26.00
C LYS A 44 -23.15 -6.34 26.29
N GLU A 45 -22.94 -7.57 25.82
CA GLU A 45 -21.61 -8.20 25.88
C GLU A 45 -20.59 -7.40 25.08
N GLU A 46 -19.36 -7.43 25.59
CA GLU A 46 -18.19 -6.89 24.91
C GLU A 46 -17.96 -7.65 23.61
N ARG A 47 -17.74 -6.90 22.53
CA ARG A 47 -17.52 -7.44 21.19
C ARG A 47 -16.32 -6.82 20.55
N GLN A 48 -15.56 -7.63 19.83
CA GLN A 48 -14.45 -7.16 19.03
C GLN A 48 -14.94 -6.71 17.65
N LYS A 49 -14.50 -5.53 17.21
CA LYS A 49 -14.70 -5.01 15.86
C LYS A 49 -13.39 -4.49 15.29
N ASP A 50 -13.18 -4.68 14.00
CA ASP A 50 -12.09 -4.03 13.27
C ASP A 50 -12.61 -2.68 12.77
N LEU A 51 -12.18 -1.61 13.42
CA LEU A 51 -12.64 -0.25 13.14
C LEU A 51 -11.51 0.59 12.54
N ARG A 52 -11.85 1.43 11.56
CA ARG A 52 -10.94 2.45 11.05
C ARG A 52 -10.87 3.60 12.05
N VAL A 53 -9.70 3.75 12.66
CA VAL A 53 -9.36 4.86 13.55
C VAL A 53 -8.70 5.95 12.72
N ASN A 54 -9.27 7.16 12.74
CA ASN A 54 -8.67 8.34 12.11
C ASN A 54 -8.32 9.39 13.14
N VAL A 55 -7.18 10.06 12.93
CA VAL A 55 -6.81 11.29 13.63
C VAL A 55 -6.62 12.35 12.55
N GLU A 56 -7.39 13.43 12.65
CA GLU A 56 -7.46 14.48 11.65
C GLU A 56 -7.30 15.85 12.29
N ILE A 57 -6.67 16.79 11.58
CA ILE A 57 -6.69 18.20 11.94
C ILE A 57 -7.68 18.92 11.03
N HIS A 58 -8.64 19.58 11.66
CA HIS A 58 -9.66 20.40 11.01
C HIS A 58 -9.26 21.86 11.18
N SER A 59 -8.87 22.50 10.07
CA SER A 59 -8.50 23.92 10.08
C SER A 59 -9.55 24.74 9.34
N GLY A 60 -9.91 25.90 9.91
CA GLY A 60 -10.78 26.85 9.23
C GLY A 60 -10.08 27.54 8.05
N ILE A 61 -10.88 28.24 7.24
CA ILE A 61 -10.43 28.91 6.01
C ILE A 61 -9.63 30.20 6.32
N SER A 62 -9.85 30.79 7.50
CA SER A 62 -9.14 32.00 7.94
C SER A 62 -7.87 31.63 8.71
N PRO A 63 -6.74 32.36 8.54
CA PRO A 63 -5.53 32.18 9.35
C PRO A 63 -5.72 32.46 10.85
N VAL A 64 -6.89 33.00 11.24
CA VAL A 64 -7.30 33.22 12.64
C VAL A 64 -8.14 32.05 13.18
N CYS A 65 -8.59 31.12 12.34
CA CYS A 65 -9.38 29.98 12.79
C CYS A 65 -8.51 29.00 13.59
N GLN A 66 -9.01 28.63 14.77
CA GLN A 66 -8.39 27.60 15.62
C GLN A 66 -8.36 26.25 14.90
N LYS A 67 -7.24 25.54 15.06
CA LYS A 67 -7.10 24.15 14.67
C LYS A 67 -7.88 23.29 15.65
N ASN A 68 -8.67 22.35 15.14
CA ASN A 68 -9.35 21.36 15.96
C ASN A 68 -8.78 19.97 15.64
N LEU A 69 -8.53 19.18 16.67
CA LEU A 69 -8.18 17.77 16.51
C LEU A 69 -9.46 16.96 16.48
N CYS A 70 -9.64 16.14 15.45
CA CYS A 70 -10.76 15.25 15.31
C CYS A 70 -10.28 13.79 15.41
N VAL A 71 -10.91 13.01 16.29
CA VAL A 71 -10.71 11.56 16.40
C VAL A 71 -11.98 10.88 15.94
N LEU A 72 -11.85 9.98 14.96
CA LEU A 72 -12.98 9.28 14.35
C LEU A 72 -12.80 7.77 14.47
N LEU A 73 -13.87 7.06 14.82
CA LEU A 73 -13.96 5.61 14.70
C LEU A 73 -15.07 5.29 13.71
N ALA A 74 -14.72 4.65 12.60
CA ALA A 74 -15.67 4.22 11.58
C ALA A 74 -15.58 2.71 11.34
N ASP A 75 -16.69 2.09 10.97
CA ASP A 75 -16.72 0.71 10.48
C ASP A 75 -16.72 0.78 8.95
N ASP A 76 -15.79 0.09 8.29
CA ASP A 76 -15.75 0.10 6.82
C ASP A 76 -16.88 -0.74 6.20
N GLU A 77 -17.45 -1.68 6.97
CA GLU A 77 -18.58 -2.53 6.56
C GLU A 77 -19.95 -1.95 6.96
N ASP A 78 -19.99 -1.05 7.94
CA ASP A 78 -21.21 -0.34 8.39
C ASP A 78 -21.01 1.18 8.28
N PRO A 79 -21.44 1.80 7.16
CA PRO A 79 -21.30 3.23 6.93
C PRO A 79 -22.00 4.14 7.96
N CYS A 80 -22.97 3.60 8.72
CA CYS A 80 -23.69 4.33 9.76
C CYS A 80 -22.98 4.26 11.12
N PHE A 81 -22.00 3.37 11.28
CA PHE A 81 -21.16 3.32 12.47
C PHE A 81 -20.09 4.41 12.36
N LEU A 82 -20.35 5.55 13.01
CA LEU A 82 -19.40 6.63 13.12
C LEU A 82 -19.44 7.20 14.53
N TYR A 83 -18.28 7.21 15.18
CA TYR A 83 -18.05 7.90 16.43
C TYR A 83 -17.05 9.01 16.18
N SER A 84 -17.30 10.18 16.76
CA SER A 84 -16.48 11.36 16.54
C SER A 84 -16.26 12.13 17.82
N LEU A 85 -15.04 12.62 17.98
CA LEU A 85 -14.65 13.56 19.03
C LEU A 85 -13.90 14.71 18.36
N LEU A 86 -14.37 15.93 18.59
CA LEU A 86 -13.68 17.15 18.20
C LEU A 86 -13.12 17.82 19.45
N ILE A 87 -11.83 18.15 19.42
CA ILE A 87 -11.10 18.76 20.54
C ILE A 87 -10.50 20.07 20.03
N ASN A 88 -10.95 21.19 20.59
CA ASN A 88 -10.29 22.48 20.41
C ASN A 88 -9.26 22.74 21.53
N ASP A 89 -8.56 23.87 21.48
CA ASP A 89 -7.53 24.23 22.46
C ASP A 89 -8.08 24.34 23.91
N GLU A 90 -9.31 24.85 24.08
CA GLU A 90 -9.93 24.99 25.41
C GLU A 90 -10.35 23.63 25.99
N ASP A 91 -10.96 22.77 25.17
CA ASP A 91 -11.31 21.40 25.55
C ASP A 91 -10.04 20.62 25.92
N PHE A 92 -8.94 20.85 25.21
CA PHE A 92 -7.66 20.20 25.51
C PHE A 92 -7.09 20.64 26.86
N LYS A 93 -7.22 21.91 27.28
CA LYS A 93 -6.76 22.35 28.62
C LYS A 93 -7.46 21.57 29.72
N ILE A 94 -8.76 21.33 29.57
CA ILE A 94 -9.56 20.54 30.50
C ILE A 94 -9.09 19.07 30.47
N LEU A 95 -8.97 18.48 29.28
CA LEU A 95 -8.50 17.10 29.09
C LEU A 95 -7.11 16.88 29.72
N LYS A 96 -6.19 17.82 29.47
CA LYS A 96 -4.83 17.84 30.00
C LYS A 96 -4.81 17.86 31.52
N ALA A 97 -5.61 18.72 32.15
CA ALA A 97 -5.69 18.79 33.61
C ALA A 97 -6.32 17.52 34.22
N GLN A 98 -7.39 17.00 33.60
CA GLN A 98 -8.11 15.82 34.11
C GLN A 98 -7.27 14.53 34.03
N GLN A 99 -6.46 14.38 32.99
CA GLN A 99 -5.67 13.16 32.75
C GLN A 99 -4.17 13.33 33.03
N GLY A 100 -3.76 14.51 33.51
CA GLY A 100 -2.35 14.79 33.82
C GLY A 100 -1.43 14.70 32.60
N LEU A 101 -1.91 15.12 31.42
CA LEU A 101 -1.10 15.07 30.20
C LEU A 101 0.06 16.06 30.29
N LEU A 102 1.25 15.63 29.88
CA LEU A 102 2.47 16.44 29.96
C LEU A 102 2.78 17.22 28.68
N VAL A 103 1.97 17.04 27.63
CA VAL A 103 2.15 17.68 26.32
C VAL A 103 1.22 18.88 26.12
N ASP A 104 1.56 19.76 25.19
CA ASP A 104 0.68 20.82 24.70
C ASP A 104 -0.25 20.30 23.60
N PHE A 105 -1.14 21.16 23.10
CA PHE A 105 -2.12 20.79 22.09
C PHE A 105 -1.46 20.39 20.77
N ASP A 106 -0.43 21.12 20.34
CA ASP A 106 0.28 20.87 19.09
C ASP A 106 0.98 19.49 19.07
N ASN A 107 1.55 19.06 20.21
CA ASN A 107 2.20 17.76 20.32
C ASN A 107 1.25 16.61 20.72
N PHE A 108 0.02 16.92 21.11
CA PHE A 108 -0.94 15.91 21.56
C PHE A 108 -1.28 14.90 20.47
N ALA A 109 -1.51 15.36 19.23
CA ALA A 109 -1.82 14.47 18.10
C ALA A 109 -0.70 13.44 17.86
N THR A 110 0.57 13.89 17.91
CA THR A 110 1.74 13.02 17.77
C THR A 110 1.77 11.94 18.85
N GLN A 111 1.57 12.31 20.12
CA GLN A 111 1.58 11.34 21.22
C GLN A 111 0.40 10.36 21.16
N LEU A 112 -0.79 10.84 20.77
CA LEU A 112 -1.95 9.99 20.52
C LEU A 112 -1.63 8.95 19.44
N ILE A 113 -1.04 9.37 18.32
CA ILE A 113 -0.64 8.47 17.23
C ILE A 113 0.39 7.45 17.70
N CYS A 114 1.39 7.86 18.48
CA CYS A 114 2.37 6.93 19.06
C CYS A 114 1.72 5.86 19.95
N LEU A 115 0.67 6.20 20.71
CA LEU A 115 -0.08 5.22 21.50
C LEU A 115 -0.95 4.30 20.62
N LEU A 116 -1.60 4.86 19.59
CA LEU A 116 -2.38 4.08 18.63
C LEU A 116 -1.50 3.05 17.89
N GLU A 117 -0.28 3.42 17.49
CA GLU A 117 0.65 2.49 16.85
C GLU A 117 1.06 1.32 17.76
N GLN A 118 1.21 1.56 19.08
CA GLN A 118 1.48 0.48 20.03
C GLN A 118 0.31 -0.52 20.13
N CYS A 119 -0.92 -0.03 19.99
CA CYS A 119 -2.12 -0.88 19.95
C CYS A 119 -2.18 -1.70 18.66
N ASN A 120 -1.78 -1.11 17.52
CA ASN A 120 -1.80 -1.76 16.21
C ASN A 120 -0.80 -2.95 16.10
N VAL A 121 0.38 -2.84 16.70
CA VAL A 121 1.43 -3.90 16.65
C VAL A 121 1.02 -5.17 17.41
N SER A 122 0.05 -5.09 18.32
CA SER A 122 -0.41 -6.22 19.15
C SER A 122 -1.41 -7.16 18.44
N CYS A 123 -1.58 -7.04 17.12
CA CYS A 123 -2.53 -7.82 16.31
C CYS A 123 -2.13 -9.31 16.18
N PRO A 124 -3.08 -10.27 16.08
CA PRO A 124 -2.91 -11.68 16.44
C PRO A 124 -2.18 -12.56 15.39
N GLY A 125 -1.23 -11.99 14.65
CA GLY A 125 -0.34 -12.72 13.74
C GLY A 125 1.11 -12.83 14.23
N ALA A 126 1.51 -12.02 15.22
CA ALA A 126 2.92 -11.86 15.59
C ALA A 126 3.30 -12.35 17.00
N SER A 127 2.35 -12.62 17.90
CA SER A 127 2.67 -13.09 19.26
C SER A 127 1.67 -14.11 19.78
N LYS A 128 2.15 -15.16 20.47
CA LYS A 128 1.35 -16.24 21.07
C LYS A 128 0.70 -15.85 22.42
N GLY A 129 0.64 -14.57 22.75
CA GLY A 129 0.17 -14.06 24.05
C GLY A 129 -0.99 -13.07 23.92
N PRO A 130 -1.65 -12.71 25.04
CA PRO A 130 -2.67 -11.66 25.05
C PRO A 130 -2.07 -10.32 24.59
N PRO A 131 -2.84 -9.47 23.89
CA PRO A 131 -2.35 -8.20 23.39
C PRO A 131 -1.94 -7.29 24.56
N LYS A 132 -0.71 -6.76 24.48
CA LYS A 132 -0.18 -5.88 25.53
C LYS A 132 -0.91 -4.54 25.56
N PHE A 133 -1.29 -4.02 24.40
CA PHE A 133 -2.07 -2.78 24.28
C PHE A 133 -3.38 -3.05 23.54
N LEU A 134 -4.46 -2.44 24.01
CA LEU A 134 -5.81 -2.62 23.48
C LEU A 134 -6.58 -1.30 23.42
N LEU A 135 -7.47 -1.22 22.44
CA LEU A 135 -8.41 -0.11 22.25
C LEU A 135 -9.79 -0.55 22.76
N LEU A 136 -10.38 0.24 23.66
CA LEU A 136 -11.68 -0.04 24.26
C LEU A 136 -12.63 1.13 24.01
N LEU A 137 -13.77 0.89 23.37
CA LEU A 137 -14.88 1.82 23.25
C LEU A 137 -16.00 1.34 24.19
N ALA A 138 -16.17 2.00 25.32
CA ALA A 138 -17.12 1.58 26.35
C ALA A 138 -18.15 2.68 26.65
N GLU A 139 -19.39 2.27 26.90
CA GLU A 139 -20.45 3.15 27.37
C GLU A 139 -20.45 3.17 28.90
N GLU A 140 -20.17 4.33 29.50
CA GLU A 140 -20.07 4.54 30.94
C GLU A 140 -20.94 5.74 31.33
N ASN A 141 -21.93 5.53 32.19
CA ASN A 141 -22.86 6.59 32.64
C ASN A 141 -23.56 7.33 31.48
N SER A 142 -23.95 6.61 30.43
CA SER A 142 -24.56 7.15 29.20
C SER A 142 -23.64 7.99 28.31
N ASP A 143 -22.35 8.08 28.63
CA ASP A 143 -21.32 8.66 27.76
C ASP A 143 -20.47 7.54 27.14
N TRP A 144 -20.03 7.73 25.90
CA TRP A 144 -19.10 6.81 25.26
C TRP A 144 -17.67 7.26 25.50
N ILE A 145 -16.81 6.32 25.87
CA ILE A 145 -15.42 6.58 26.21
C ILE A 145 -14.51 5.66 25.40
N PHE A 146 -13.62 6.27 24.64
CA PHE A 146 -12.57 5.60 23.91
C PHE A 146 -11.27 5.60 24.71
N LYS A 147 -10.83 4.41 25.14
CA LYS A 147 -9.70 4.20 26.04
C LYS A 147 -8.58 3.45 25.33
N LEU A 148 -7.35 3.92 25.55
CA LEU A 148 -6.12 3.24 25.16
C LEU A 148 -5.56 2.59 26.43
N VAL A 149 -5.55 1.27 26.47
CA VAL A 149 -5.27 0.50 27.69
C VAL A 149 -4.10 -0.43 27.45
N GLU A 150 -3.17 -0.49 28.40
CA GLU A 150 -2.15 -1.51 28.49
C GLU A 150 -2.56 -2.60 29.48
N THR A 151 -2.42 -3.85 29.08
CA THR A 151 -2.62 -5.01 29.95
C THR A 151 -1.27 -5.52 30.43
N ASN A 152 -1.06 -5.48 31.74
CA ASN A 152 0.03 -6.17 32.41
C ASN A 152 -0.52 -7.42 33.12
N ASN A 153 0.35 -8.30 33.60
CA ASN A 153 0.03 -9.52 34.35
C ASN A 153 -0.82 -9.30 35.61
N PHE A 154 -0.94 -8.05 36.09
CA PHE A 154 -1.67 -7.71 37.31
C PHE A 154 -2.95 -6.90 37.06
N LYS A 155 -2.93 -5.93 36.14
CA LYS A 155 -4.03 -4.98 35.94
C LYS A 155 -4.01 -4.36 34.55
N HIS A 156 -5.13 -3.72 34.22
CA HIS A 156 -5.24 -2.79 33.12
C HIS A 156 -4.77 -1.38 33.55
N LEU A 157 -3.88 -0.78 32.76
CA LEU A 157 -3.42 0.59 32.90
C LEU A 157 -4.02 1.41 31.76
N CYS A 158 -4.85 2.41 32.07
CA CYS A 158 -5.38 3.34 31.07
C CYS A 158 -4.36 4.44 30.80
N HIS A 159 -3.87 4.52 29.56
CA HIS A 159 -2.93 5.55 29.12
C HIS A 159 -3.63 6.84 28.71
N LEU A 160 -4.81 6.70 28.09
CA LEU A 160 -5.61 7.83 27.62
C LEU A 160 -7.08 7.43 27.54
N SER A 161 -7.97 8.35 27.92
CA SER A 161 -9.42 8.15 27.95
C SER A 161 -10.12 9.34 27.30
N LEU A 162 -10.73 9.15 26.15
CA LEU A 162 -11.35 10.22 25.36
C LEU A 162 -12.87 10.06 25.40
N SER A 163 -13.59 11.10 25.84
CA SER A 163 -15.05 11.12 25.73
C SER A 163 -15.42 11.30 24.26
N ILE A 164 -16.02 10.29 23.66
CA ILE A 164 -16.38 10.26 22.24
C ILE A 164 -17.88 10.05 22.14
N ALA A 165 -18.52 10.51 21.06
CA ALA A 165 -19.96 10.30 20.89
C ALA A 165 -20.26 9.65 19.54
N PRO A 166 -21.37 8.89 19.42
CA PRO A 166 -21.95 8.58 18.13
C PRO A 166 -22.19 9.87 17.35
N ALA A 167 -21.77 9.89 16.09
CA ALA A 167 -21.96 11.05 15.22
C ALA A 167 -23.46 11.25 14.90
N SER A 168 -23.88 12.50 14.69
CA SER A 168 -25.26 12.79 14.31
C SER A 168 -25.53 12.36 12.86
N ASP A 169 -26.81 12.19 12.49
CA ASP A 169 -27.21 11.93 11.10
C ASP A 169 -26.62 12.95 10.11
N ASN A 170 -26.49 14.21 10.53
CA ASN A 170 -25.92 15.26 9.70
C ASN A 170 -24.42 15.04 9.47
N ASP A 171 -23.68 14.66 10.52
CA ASP A 171 -22.25 14.41 10.44
C ASP A 171 -21.97 13.14 9.65
N ILE A 172 -22.77 12.10 9.83
CA ILE A 172 -22.73 10.86 9.04
C ILE A 172 -22.94 11.17 7.56
N LYS A 173 -23.98 11.92 7.19
CA LYS A 173 -24.24 12.33 5.80
C LYS A 173 -23.08 13.14 5.22
N THR A 174 -22.53 14.06 6.00
CA THR A 174 -21.40 14.91 5.58
C THR A 174 -20.15 14.05 5.34
N HIS A 175 -19.82 13.16 6.29
CA HIS A 175 -18.72 12.21 6.18
C HIS A 175 -18.87 11.29 4.96
N MET A 176 -20.07 10.73 4.74
CA MET A 176 -20.36 9.92 3.56
C MET A 176 -20.17 10.72 2.26
N ALA A 177 -20.71 11.94 2.18
CA ALA A 177 -20.57 12.78 0.99
C ALA A 177 -19.10 13.09 0.68
N MET A 178 -18.30 13.39 1.70
CA MET A 178 -16.86 13.58 1.56
C MET A 178 -16.15 12.31 1.09
N LYS A 179 -16.44 11.15 1.71
CA LYS A 179 -15.86 9.86 1.32
C LYS A 179 -16.23 9.48 -0.11
N ILE A 180 -17.48 9.69 -0.54
CA ILE A 180 -17.94 9.47 -1.92
C ILE A 180 -17.22 10.38 -2.90
N LYS A 181 -17.08 11.67 -2.59
CA LYS A 181 -16.36 12.62 -3.43
C LYS A 181 -14.91 12.16 -3.64
N LYS A 182 -14.21 11.87 -2.54
CA LYS A 182 -12.82 11.38 -2.58
C LYS A 182 -12.69 10.09 -3.37
N LEU A 183 -13.57 9.10 -3.13
CA LEU A 183 -13.55 7.84 -3.87
C LEU A 183 -13.78 8.03 -5.37
N LYS A 184 -14.67 8.95 -5.77
CA LYS A 184 -14.89 9.29 -7.19
C LYS A 184 -13.65 9.93 -7.83
N GLU A 185 -12.99 10.84 -7.11
CA GLU A 185 -11.74 11.46 -7.57
C GLU A 185 -10.61 10.43 -7.70
N ASP A 186 -10.43 9.58 -6.68
CA ASP A 186 -9.44 8.50 -6.68
C ASP A 186 -9.70 7.49 -7.81
N LEU A 187 -10.94 7.07 -8.02
CA LEU A 187 -11.33 6.20 -9.13
C LEU A 187 -11.02 6.85 -10.49
N GLY A 188 -11.32 8.14 -10.65
CA GLY A 188 -11.00 8.87 -11.87
C GLY A 188 -9.50 8.91 -12.16
N ASN A 189 -8.69 9.15 -11.12
CA ASN A 189 -7.23 9.15 -11.23
C ASN A 189 -6.67 7.76 -11.56
N ARG A 190 -7.12 6.72 -10.83
CA ARG A 190 -6.72 5.33 -11.10
C ARG A 190 -7.11 4.88 -12.49
N ASN A 191 -8.28 5.28 -12.99
CA ASN A 191 -8.70 4.96 -14.35
C ASN A 191 -7.78 5.63 -15.40
N ARG A 192 -7.37 6.89 -15.19
CA ARG A 192 -6.40 7.56 -16.06
C ARG A 192 -5.03 6.89 -16.04
N GLU A 193 -4.56 6.50 -14.85
CA GLU A 193 -3.32 5.74 -14.70
C GLU A 193 -3.38 4.40 -15.43
N ALA A 194 -4.49 3.66 -15.29
CA ALA A 194 -4.69 2.38 -15.96
C ALA A 194 -4.64 2.51 -17.49
N VAL A 195 -5.37 3.49 -18.06
CA VAL A 195 -5.34 3.79 -19.51
C VAL A 195 -3.92 4.17 -19.96
N GLY A 196 -3.19 4.96 -19.16
CA GLY A 196 -1.81 5.33 -19.46
C GLY A 196 -0.86 4.13 -19.46
N LEU A 197 -1.00 3.22 -18.49
CA LEU A 197 -0.24 1.98 -18.43
C LEU A 197 -0.56 1.04 -19.59
N GLU A 198 -1.84 0.90 -19.94
CA GLU A 198 -2.29 0.09 -21.07
C GLU A 198 -1.72 0.63 -22.39
N THR A 199 -1.76 1.95 -22.60
CA THR A 199 -1.16 2.59 -23.79
C THR A 199 0.34 2.31 -23.88
N ARG A 200 1.05 2.41 -22.75
CA ARG A 200 2.49 2.12 -22.69
C ARG A 200 2.80 0.64 -22.93
N LEU A 201 1.97 -0.27 -22.42
CA LEU A 201 2.11 -1.69 -22.65
C LEU A 201 1.92 -2.03 -24.13
N ASN A 202 0.91 -1.46 -24.78
CA ASN A 202 0.67 -1.67 -26.20
C ASN A 202 1.84 -1.17 -27.06
N ALA A 203 2.36 0.02 -26.77
CA ALA A 203 3.53 0.56 -27.48
C ALA A 203 4.77 -0.33 -27.30
N LEU A 204 5.00 -0.85 -26.08
CA LEU A 204 6.12 -1.76 -25.83
C LEU A 204 5.93 -3.12 -26.51
N ASN A 205 4.69 -3.61 -26.59
CA ASN A 205 4.36 -4.84 -27.31
C ASN A 205 4.60 -4.68 -28.82
N GLU A 206 4.18 -3.55 -29.41
CA GLU A 206 4.45 -3.24 -30.83
C GLU A 206 5.95 -3.16 -31.13
N ASP A 207 6.74 -2.51 -30.28
CA ASP A 207 8.20 -2.46 -30.41
C ASP A 207 8.83 -3.85 -30.27
N PHE A 208 8.38 -4.64 -29.29
CA PHE A 208 8.83 -6.01 -29.10
C PHE A 208 8.53 -6.89 -30.32
N GLU A 209 7.32 -6.81 -30.88
CA GLU A 209 6.96 -7.53 -32.11
C GLU A 209 7.81 -7.07 -33.31
N SER A 210 8.14 -5.78 -33.39
CA SER A 210 9.06 -5.27 -34.41
C SER A 210 10.45 -5.88 -34.27
N LYS A 211 10.97 -5.97 -33.05
CA LYS A 211 12.26 -6.59 -32.76
C LYS A 211 12.28 -8.09 -33.05
N VAL A 212 11.19 -8.80 -32.76
CA VAL A 212 11.03 -10.21 -33.15
C VAL A 212 11.12 -10.36 -34.67
N ARG A 213 10.37 -9.55 -35.43
CA ARG A 213 10.43 -9.57 -36.90
C ARG A 213 11.82 -9.25 -37.44
N GLU A 214 12.51 -8.26 -36.88
CA GLU A 214 13.89 -7.93 -37.26
C GLU A 214 14.84 -9.10 -37.00
N TYR A 215 14.69 -9.78 -35.86
CA TYR A 215 15.49 -10.94 -35.49
C TYR A 215 15.26 -12.12 -36.44
N GLU A 216 14.00 -12.44 -36.75
CA GLU A 216 13.64 -13.49 -37.72
C GLU A 216 14.22 -13.20 -39.12
N GLN A 217 14.16 -11.95 -39.57
CA GLN A 217 14.77 -11.55 -40.85
C GLN A 217 16.30 -11.73 -40.85
N LEU A 218 16.96 -11.36 -39.75
CA LEU A 218 18.40 -11.52 -39.61
C LEU A 218 18.80 -12.99 -39.59
N GLU A 219 18.04 -13.83 -38.89
CA GLU A 219 18.23 -15.29 -38.86
C GLU A 219 18.07 -15.90 -40.25
N GLN A 220 17.04 -15.53 -41.01
CA GLN A 220 16.85 -16.00 -42.38
C GLN A 220 18.00 -15.61 -43.31
N ARG A 221 18.48 -14.35 -43.22
CA ARG A 221 19.65 -13.89 -43.99
C ARG A 221 20.90 -14.69 -43.63
N PHE A 222 21.15 -14.88 -42.33
CA PHE A 222 22.30 -15.65 -41.86
C PHE A 222 22.27 -17.10 -42.38
N LEU A 223 21.10 -17.75 -42.37
CA LEU A 223 20.93 -19.10 -42.91
C LEU A 223 21.16 -19.15 -44.43
N ALA A 224 20.67 -18.15 -45.17
CA ALA A 224 20.87 -18.04 -46.62
C ALA A 224 22.36 -17.86 -46.96
N ASP A 225 23.05 -16.92 -46.28
CA ASP A 225 24.48 -16.66 -46.46
C ASP A 225 25.31 -17.91 -46.13
N ARG A 226 24.99 -18.60 -45.03
CA ARG A 226 25.64 -19.86 -44.64
C ARG A 226 25.47 -20.94 -45.71
N SER A 227 24.25 -21.10 -46.25
CA SER A 227 23.97 -22.07 -47.32
C SER A 227 24.74 -21.73 -48.60
N GLN A 228 24.76 -20.45 -48.99
CA GLN A 228 25.49 -19.98 -50.17
C GLN A 228 27.00 -20.20 -50.03
N LEU A 229 27.58 -19.90 -48.86
CA LEU A 229 28.98 -20.16 -48.55
C LEU A 229 29.30 -21.66 -48.61
N GLN A 230 28.44 -22.51 -48.04
CA GLN A 230 28.60 -23.97 -48.06
C GLN A 230 28.54 -24.52 -49.48
N MET A 231 27.60 -24.06 -50.31
CA MET A 231 27.49 -24.43 -51.72
C MET A 231 28.73 -24.02 -52.52
N THR A 232 29.20 -22.77 -52.32
CA THR A 232 30.38 -22.25 -53.00
C THR A 232 31.64 -23.03 -52.62
N ALA A 233 31.84 -23.31 -51.33
CA ALA A 233 32.96 -24.10 -50.85
C ALA A 233 32.92 -25.54 -51.38
N SER A 234 31.74 -26.18 -51.39
CA SER A 234 31.56 -27.53 -51.95
C SER A 234 31.85 -27.56 -53.45
N HIS A 235 31.41 -26.56 -54.20
CA HIS A 235 31.66 -26.45 -55.62
C HIS A 235 33.16 -26.32 -55.92
N GLN A 236 33.86 -25.42 -55.20
CA GLN A 236 35.30 -25.26 -55.37
C GLN A 236 36.08 -26.52 -54.99
N LEU A 237 35.68 -27.21 -53.93
CA LEU A 237 36.30 -28.48 -53.55
C LEU A 237 36.11 -29.55 -54.64
N SER A 238 34.96 -29.57 -55.33
CA SER A 238 34.72 -30.48 -56.45
C SER A 238 35.63 -30.18 -57.64
N ILE A 239 35.76 -28.90 -58.01
CA ILE A 239 36.63 -28.45 -59.10
C ILE A 239 38.09 -28.86 -58.83
N GLU A 240 38.58 -28.58 -57.62
CA GLU A 240 39.96 -28.90 -57.25
C GLU A 240 40.21 -30.42 -57.17
N LYS A 241 39.22 -31.20 -56.71
CA LYS A 241 39.30 -32.68 -56.76
C LYS A 241 39.39 -33.21 -58.19
N GLU A 242 38.60 -32.67 -59.12
CA GLU A 242 38.63 -33.08 -60.52
C GLU A 242 39.96 -32.72 -61.19
N ARG A 243 40.47 -31.50 -60.95
CA ARG A 243 41.81 -31.08 -61.39
C ARG A 243 42.91 -32.01 -60.90
N LEU A 244 42.90 -32.34 -59.61
CA LEU A 244 43.89 -33.26 -59.03
C LEU A 244 43.78 -34.67 -59.65
N ALA A 245 42.56 -35.15 -59.90
CA ALA A 245 42.35 -36.44 -60.55
C ALA A 245 42.90 -36.46 -61.99
N GLN A 246 42.64 -35.38 -62.77
CA GLN A 246 43.20 -35.22 -64.11
C GLN A 246 44.73 -35.19 -64.10
N ALA A 247 45.33 -34.37 -63.24
CA ALA A 247 46.79 -34.28 -63.10
C ALA A 247 47.42 -35.63 -62.72
N LYS A 248 46.76 -36.40 -61.83
CA LYS A 248 47.21 -37.74 -61.46
C LYS A 248 47.16 -38.72 -62.63
N LEU A 249 46.12 -38.67 -63.45
CA LEU A 249 45.95 -39.52 -64.62
C LEU A 249 47.02 -39.21 -65.69
N GLU A 250 47.29 -37.92 -65.91
CA GLU A 250 48.36 -37.47 -66.81
C GLU A 250 49.73 -37.92 -66.32
N TRP A 251 50.02 -37.74 -65.02
CA TRP A 251 51.27 -38.21 -64.42
C TRP A 251 51.46 -39.72 -64.57
N GLN A 252 50.39 -40.52 -64.37
CA GLN A 252 50.44 -41.97 -64.62
C GLN A 252 50.76 -42.31 -66.06
N LYS A 253 50.10 -41.67 -67.04
CA LYS A 253 50.37 -41.90 -68.47
C LYS A 253 51.82 -41.57 -68.83
N VAL A 254 52.33 -40.44 -68.34
CA VAL A 254 53.73 -40.04 -68.58
C VAL A 254 54.69 -41.05 -67.95
N SER A 255 54.44 -41.46 -66.71
CA SER A 255 55.27 -42.46 -66.01
C SER A 255 55.26 -43.83 -66.71
N GLU A 256 54.11 -44.29 -67.23
CA GLU A 256 54.01 -45.52 -68.02
C GLU A 256 54.75 -45.42 -69.36
N LEU A 257 54.66 -44.27 -70.05
CA LEU A 257 55.41 -44.02 -71.28
C LEU A 257 56.92 -43.99 -71.04
N GLU A 258 57.38 -43.41 -69.93
CA GLU A 258 58.78 -43.41 -69.52
C GLU A 258 59.28 -44.81 -69.19
N LYS A 259 58.49 -45.63 -68.46
CA LYS A 259 58.79 -47.05 -68.21
C LYS A 259 58.88 -47.86 -69.51
N ASN A 260 57.95 -47.66 -70.43
CA ASN A 260 57.96 -48.36 -71.72
C ASN A 260 59.15 -47.95 -72.59
N ARG A 261 59.58 -46.67 -72.55
CA ARG A 261 60.81 -46.21 -73.21
C ARG A 261 62.07 -46.79 -72.57
N ALA A 262 62.12 -46.91 -71.25
CA ALA A 262 63.25 -47.50 -70.53
C ALA A 262 63.35 -49.03 -70.73
N GLY A 263 62.22 -49.72 -70.97
CA GLY A 263 62.17 -51.14 -71.30
C GLY A 263 62.52 -51.50 -72.76
N THR A 264 62.64 -50.51 -73.64
CA THR A 264 63.03 -50.68 -75.06
C THR A 264 64.46 -50.23 -75.36
N SER A 265 65.36 -50.22 -74.36
CA SER A 265 66.78 -50.06 -74.65
C SER A 265 67.35 -51.41 -75.14
N PRO A 266 67.81 -51.52 -76.39
CA PRO A 266 68.46 -52.74 -76.88
C PRO A 266 69.89 -52.79 -76.34
N GLU A 267 70.29 -53.94 -75.80
CA GLU A 267 71.69 -54.40 -75.88
C GLU A 267 72.07 -54.71 -77.33
#